data_AF-A0A7K1GH38-F1
#
_entry.id   AF-A0A7K1GH38-F1
#
_cell.length_a   1.000
_cell.length_b   1.000
_cell.length_c   1.000
_cell.angle_alpha   90.00
_cell.angle_beta   90.00
_cell.angle_gamma   90.00
#
_symmetry.space_group_name_H-M   'P 1'
#
loop_
_entity.id
_entity.type
_entity.pdbx_description
1 polymer ?
#
loop_
_entity_poly.entity_id
_entity_poly.type
_entity_poly.pdbx_seq_one_letter_code
_entity_poly.pdbx_strand_id
1 'polypeptide(L)'
;YFFLEGFDFGIGVLTKLLARDRRERRVLINTIGPVWDGNEVWLLSAGGATFAAFPEWYATLFSGFYLPLLLILVCLIVRGVAF
;
A
#
# COMPACT_ATOMS: atom_id res chain seq x y z
N TYR A 1 1.02 2.18 10.02
CA TYR A 1 0.47 1.57 8.80
C TYR A 1 -0.90 2.16 8.43
N PHE A 2 -2.01 1.76 9.07
CA PHE A 2 -3.37 2.19 8.65
C PHE A 2 -3.60 3.70 8.51
N PHE A 3 -3.00 4.53 9.36
CA PHE A 3 -3.13 5.98 9.28
C PHE A 3 -2.33 6.59 8.11
N LEU A 4 -1.13 6.05 7.87
CA LEU A 4 -0.21 6.56 6.85
C LEU A 4 -0.58 6.07 5.46
N GLU A 5 -0.85 4.77 5.30
CA GLU A 5 -1.37 4.20 4.05
C GLU A 5 -2.81 4.63 3.74
N GLY A 6 -3.63 4.84 4.78
CA GLY A 6 -5.01 5.31 4.59
C GLY A 6 -5.07 6.67 3.91
N PHE A 7 -4.10 7.54 4.18
CA PHE A 7 -3.96 8.82 3.48
C PHE A 7 -3.56 8.64 2.02
N ASP A 8 -2.60 7.76 1.73
CA ASP A 8 -2.13 7.53 0.37
C ASP A 8 -3.19 6.87 -0.53
N PHE A 9 -3.90 5.85 0.00
CA PHE A 9 -5.06 5.25 -0.68
C PHE A 9 -6.19 6.26 -0.83
N GLY A 10 -6.40 7.11 0.18
CA GLY A 10 -7.37 8.20 0.15
C GLY A 10 -7.10 9.16 -1.02
N ILE A 11 -5.88 9.67 -1.15
CA ILE A 11 -5.52 10.56 -2.26
C ILE A 11 -5.60 9.82 -3.60
N GLY A 12 -5.17 8.56 -3.69
CA GLY A 12 -5.24 7.76 -4.93
C GLY A 12 -6.68 7.55 -5.46
N VAL A 13 -7.65 7.36 -4.56
CA VAL A 13 -9.09 7.28 -4.90
C VAL A 13 -9.63 8.67 -5.24
N LEU A 14 -9.28 9.68 -4.44
CA LEU A 14 -9.72 11.06 -4.63
C LEU A 14 -9.13 11.70 -5.89
N THR A 15 -7.96 11.29 -6.37
CA THR A 15 -7.36 11.85 -7.61
C THR A 15 -8.22 11.58 -8.84
N LYS A 16 -8.98 10.47 -8.88
CA LYS A 16 -9.93 10.17 -9.97
C LYS A 16 -11.20 11.03 -9.89
N LEU A 17 -11.53 11.58 -8.72
CA LEU A 17 -12.73 12.37 -8.47
C LEU A 17 -12.46 13.89 -8.45
N LEU A 18 -11.28 14.32 -7.99
CA LEU A 18 -10.92 15.73 -7.80
C LEU A 18 -10.07 16.32 -8.93
N ALA A 19 -9.22 15.54 -9.60
CA ALA A 19 -8.35 16.10 -10.64
C ALA A 19 -9.14 16.28 -11.94
N ARG A 20 -9.37 17.54 -12.34
CA ARG A 20 -10.00 17.87 -13.62
C ARG A 20 -8.99 17.90 -14.76
N ASP A 21 -7.71 18.13 -14.45
CA ASP A 21 -6.62 18.22 -15.43
C ASP A 21 -5.40 17.33 -15.12
N ARG A 22 -4.65 16.95 -16.18
CA ARG A 22 -3.41 16.16 -16.06
C ARG A 22 -2.36 16.79 -15.14
N ARG A 23 -2.36 18.12 -15.02
CA ARG A 23 -1.42 18.88 -14.20
C ARG A 23 -1.73 18.74 -12.71
N GLU A 24 -3.00 18.84 -12.33
CA GLU A 24 -3.47 18.64 -10.96
C GLU A 24 -3.23 17.20 -10.48
N ARG A 25 -3.49 16.22 -11.36
CA ARG A 25 -3.20 14.81 -11.06
C ARG A 25 -1.72 14.56 -10.75
N ARG A 26 -0.81 15.21 -11.50
CA ARG A 26 0.64 15.10 -11.27
C ARG A 26 1.09 15.78 -9.97
N VAL A 27 0.50 16.93 -9.64
CA VAL A 27 0.79 17.63 -8.37
C VAL A 27 0.37 16.78 -7.17
N LEU A 28 -0.83 16.19 -7.22
CA LEU A 28 -1.34 15.30 -6.17
C LEU A 28 -0.45 14.07 -5.99
N ILE A 29 -0.07 13.39 -7.08
CA ILE A 29 0.83 12.23 -7.03
C ILE A 29 2.20 12.60 -6.44
N ASN A 30 2.78 13.74 -6.85
CA ASN A 30 4.06 14.22 -6.34
C ASN A 30 4.03 14.59 -4.84
N THR A 31 2.85 14.83 -4.27
CA THR A 31 2.74 15.13 -2.84
C THR A 31 2.91 13.88 -1.98
N ILE A 32 2.62 12.70 -2.54
CA ILE A 32 2.65 11.40 -1.86
C ILE A 32 3.97 10.65 -2.14
N GLY A 33 4.55 10.85 -3.33
CA GLY A 33 5.78 10.18 -3.77
C GLY A 33 6.88 10.05 -2.70
N PRO A 34 7.27 11.11 -1.97
CA PRO A 34 8.37 11.03 -1.01
C PRO A 34 8.02 10.33 0.32
N VAL A 35 6.73 10.14 0.64
CA VAL A 35 6.30 9.48 1.90
C VAL A 35 5.81 8.05 1.69
N TRP A 36 5.39 7.73 0.45
CA TRP A 36 4.85 6.42 0.10
C TRP A 36 5.86 5.29 0.32
N ASP A 37 7.09 5.46 -0.15
CA ASP A 37 8.15 4.45 -0.04
C ASP A 37 8.47 4.12 1.43
N GLY A 38 8.38 5.13 2.31
CA GLY A 38 8.51 4.96 3.76
C GLY A 38 7.30 4.25 4.42
N ASN A 39 6.10 4.39 3.83
CA ASN A 39 4.89 3.74 4.33
C ASN A 39 4.89 2.23 4.04
N GLU A 40 5.47 1.80 2.91
CA GLU A 40 5.60 0.39 2.57
C GLU A 40 6.52 -0.36 3.55
N VAL A 41 7.57 0.29 4.07
CA VAL A 41 8.46 -0.32 5.08
C VAL A 41 7.70 -0.76 6.32
N TRP A 42 6.63 -0.05 6.71
CA TRP A 42 5.79 -0.46 7.84
C TRP A 42 5.01 -1.75 7.56
N LEU A 43 4.59 -1.99 6.31
CA LEU A 43 3.95 -3.24 5.92
C LEU A 43 4.94 -4.41 6.04
N LEU A 44 6.13 -4.22 5.46
CA LEU A 44 7.19 -5.23 5.47
C LEU A 44 7.61 -5.56 6.90
N SER A 45 7.77 -4.52 7.74
CA SER A 45 8.13 -4.68 9.15
C SER A 45 7.05 -5.42 9.94
N ALA A 46 5.76 -5.13 9.69
CA ALA A 46 4.66 -5.85 10.34
C ALA A 46 4.62 -7.33 9.93
N GLY A 47 4.86 -7.64 8.65
CA GLY A 47 4.97 -9.01 8.16
C GLY A 47 6.16 -9.75 8.78
N GLY A 48 7.34 -9.12 8.76
CA GLY A 48 8.57 -9.67 9.33
C GLY A 48 8.50 -9.86 10.84
N ALA A 49 7.92 -8.92 11.58
CA ALA A 49 7.71 -9.03 13.01
C ALA A 49 6.75 -10.18 13.36
N THR A 50 5.69 -10.36 12.57
CA THR A 50 4.75 -11.47 12.77
C THR A 50 5.42 -12.81 12.48
N PHE A 51 6.25 -12.89 11.43
CA PHE A 51 7.05 -14.08 11.15
C PHE A 51 8.03 -14.41 12.28
N ALA A 52 8.72 -13.41 12.82
CA ALA A 52 9.71 -13.60 13.88
C ALA A 52 9.09 -13.92 15.26
N ALA A 53 8.00 -13.25 15.63
CA ALA A 53 7.36 -13.41 16.93
C ALA A 53 6.30 -14.53 16.97
N PHE A 54 5.57 -14.75 15.88
CA PHE A 54 4.42 -15.67 15.83
C PHE A 54 4.37 -16.45 14.49
N PRO A 55 5.30 -17.39 14.27
CA PRO A 55 5.45 -18.07 12.98
C PRO A 55 4.23 -18.91 12.55
N GLU A 56 3.54 -19.57 13.48
CA GLU A 56 2.31 -20.34 13.18
C GLU A 56 1.16 -19.44 12.71
N TRP A 57 1.04 -18.25 13.31
CA TRP A 57 0.05 -17.26 12.91
C TRP A 57 0.38 -16.69 11.53
N TYR A 58 1.66 -16.41 11.27
CA TYR A 58 2.11 -16.01 9.93
C TYR A 58 1.77 -17.08 8.89
N ALA A 59 2.08 -18.35 9.17
CA ALA A 59 1.86 -19.46 8.24
C ALA A 59 0.37 -19.68 7.93
N THR A 60 -0.47 -19.69 8.95
CA THR A 60 -1.93 -19.87 8.79
C THR A 60 -2.59 -18.69 8.07
N LEU A 61 -2.15 -17.47 8.33
CA LEU A 61 -2.69 -16.27 7.70
C LEU A 61 -2.29 -16.20 6.21
N PHE A 62 -1.03 -16.47 5.87
CA PHE A 62 -0.56 -16.45 4.48
C PHE A 62 -1.05 -17.64 3.64
N SER A 63 -1.28 -18.80 4.25
CA SER A 63 -1.83 -19.97 3.55
C SER A 63 -3.36 -19.92 3.42
N GLY A 64 -4.07 -19.53 4.49
CA GLY A 64 -5.53 -19.45 4.50
C GLY A 64 -6.10 -18.31 3.66
N PHE A 65 -5.40 -17.16 3.62
CA PHE A 65 -5.80 -16.00 2.81
C PHE A 65 -4.90 -15.79 1.59
N TYR A 66 -4.37 -16.87 1.02
CA TYR A 66 -3.44 -16.79 -0.11
C TYR A 66 -3.97 -15.94 -1.27
N LEU A 67 -5.19 -16.22 -1.75
CA LEU A 67 -5.79 -15.48 -2.87
C LEU A 67 -6.02 -13.98 -2.55
N PRO A 68 -6.65 -13.61 -1.42
CA PRO A 68 -6.76 -12.21 -1.01
C PRO A 68 -5.40 -11.50 -0.88
N LEU A 69 -4.41 -12.12 -0.26
CA LEU A 69 -3.09 -11.52 -0.07
C LEU A 69 -2.34 -11.37 -1.40
N LEU A 70 -2.50 -12.33 -2.31
CA LEU A 70 -1.95 -12.24 -3.66
C LEU A 70 -2.56 -11.04 -4.42
N LEU A 71 -3.87 -10.82 -4.31
CA LEU A 71 -4.52 -9.65 -4.92
C LEU A 71 -3.98 -8.34 -4.34
N ILE A 72 -3.83 -8.27 -3.02
CA ILE A 72 -3.25 -7.09 -2.35
C ILE A 72 -1.83 -6.85 -2.85
N LEU A 73 -1.00 -7.90 -2.94
CA LEU A 73 0.37 -7.81 -3.46
C LEU A 73 0.39 -7.28 -4.89
N VAL A 74 -0.45 -7.82 -5.78
CA VAL A 74 -0.54 -7.34 -7.17
C VAL A 74 -1.00 -5.88 -7.22
N CYS A 75 -1.97 -5.49 -6.40
CA CYS A 75 -2.39 -4.08 -6.29
C CYS A 75 -1.26 -3.16 -5.84
N LEU A 76 -0.43 -3.59 -4.87
CA LEU A 76 0.74 -2.84 -4.42
C LEU A 76 1.79 -2.72 -5.53
N ILE A 77 2.08 -3.80 -6.26
CA ILE A 77 3.02 -3.79 -7.40
C ILE A 77 2.53 -2.81 -8.49
N VAL A 78 1.26 -2.91 -8.89
CA VAL A 78 0.68 -2.00 -9.89
C VAL A 78 0.73 -0.55 -9.41
N ARG A 79 0.53 -0.31 -8.12
CA ARG A 79 0.63 1.01 -7.51
C ARG A 79 2.07 1.53 -7.59
N GLY A 80 3.08 0.74 -7.23
CA GLY A 80 4.49 1.11 -7.34
C GLY A 80 4.95 1.41 -8.77
N VAL A 81 4.45 0.67 -9.77
CA VAL A 81 4.76 0.91 -11.19
C VAL A 81 4.02 2.14 -11.76
N ALA A 82 2.90 2.54 -11.15
CA ALA A 82 2.09 3.66 -11.62
C ALA A 82 2.55 5.04 -11.11
N PHE A 83 3.42 5.07 -10.10
CA PHE A 83 4.11 6.27 -9.62
C PHE A 83 5.27 6.66 -10.55
#